data_AF-A0A124I522-F1
#
_entry.id   AF-A0A124I522-F1
#
_cell.length_a   1.000
_cell.length_b   1.000
_cell.length_c   1.000
_cell.angle_alpha   90.00
_cell.angle_beta   90.00
_cell.angle_gamma   90.00
#
_symmetry.space_group_name_H-M   'P 1'
#
loop_
_entity.id
_entity.type
_entity.pdbx_description
1 polymer ?
#
loop_
_entity_poly.entity_id
_entity_poly.type
_entity_poly.pdbx_seq_one_letter_code
_entity_poly.pdbx_strand_id
1 'polypeptide(L)'
;MAPLDGNGGYTLRHCDLAFDWRAPGTPFPATATLRAAATQALSRFDLDFAGNTLRTVTVDGAPARAVRDGDELVVTPARPIARGRTFTVRVAYTADPTQRRHRDDAIQDYGWVPTADGTLLSPQPDGAKMIFPADDHPSVRAPFTFRVTAPPGLTAVAGGRLVERRRLPGGRIRWTYDSEHPVAAQLVQLAIGKYSVVTGTGPRGLPVRDVVPDGLVADTEAYRSLTPAHLAWLEQRLGPYPFGRYGVLVGDTDLPVALETQSLSVVPSSDLLGSRVDAERNLVHELAHHWTGDSVAIRRWSDLWLSEGHARYYERLYADAHGGPGLEEAMRDAYARHDRWRHDDGAPAEPTAASLFRQMRYDGSALVLYALREEVGEDAFARIERSWVTRYRGRAAGTADFVRLASGVAGRDLAPFLDRWLYGAHTPPMPGHPDWRVDPVAED
;
A
#
# COMPACT_ATOMS: atom_id res chain seq x y z
N MET A 1 12.58 5.72 10.64
CA MET A 1 11.95 4.60 9.91
C MET A 1 12.04 3.38 10.80
N ALA A 2 11.00 2.54 10.86
CA ALA A 2 11.02 1.32 11.66
C ALA A 2 12.15 0.40 11.17
N PRO A 3 13.35 0.45 11.78
CA PRO A 3 14.54 -0.17 11.22
C PRO A 3 14.65 -1.64 11.64
N LEU A 4 13.76 -2.06 12.53
CA LEU A 4 13.61 -3.41 13.02
C LEU A 4 12.57 -4.18 12.19
N ASP A 5 11.65 -3.47 11.53
CA ASP A 5 10.61 -4.12 10.73
C ASP A 5 11.20 -4.77 9.48
N GLY A 6 10.80 -6.01 9.25
CA GLY A 6 11.32 -6.82 8.16
C GLY A 6 12.43 -7.78 8.60
N ASN A 7 12.42 -8.96 7.99
CA ASN A 7 13.12 -10.11 8.51
C ASN A 7 14.22 -10.61 7.57
N GLY A 8 15.42 -10.78 8.13
CA GLY A 8 16.60 -11.22 7.39
C GLY A 8 16.73 -12.74 7.25
N GLY A 9 17.54 -13.18 6.30
CA GLY A 9 18.02 -14.56 6.24
C GLY A 9 17.08 -15.56 5.56
N TYR A 10 15.91 -15.13 5.09
CA TYR A 10 15.04 -15.92 4.23
C TYR A 10 14.34 -15.08 3.16
N THR A 11 13.62 -15.73 2.26
CA THR A 11 12.72 -15.11 1.29
C THR A 11 11.36 -15.77 1.41
N LEU A 12 10.33 -14.97 1.66
CA LEU A 12 8.95 -15.45 1.70
C LEU A 12 8.50 -15.90 0.30
N ARG A 13 7.84 -17.05 0.23
CA ARG A 13 7.36 -17.67 -1.02
C ARG A 13 5.86 -17.70 -1.13
N HIS A 14 5.16 -17.79 0.00
CA HIS A 14 3.70 -17.80 0.07
C HIS A 14 3.26 -17.57 1.52
N CYS A 15 2.17 -16.84 1.72
CA CYS A 15 1.51 -16.70 3.02
C CYS A 15 0.08 -17.22 2.95
N ASP A 16 -0.31 -18.02 3.93
CA ASP A 16 -1.63 -18.62 4.04
C ASP A 16 -2.27 -18.16 5.35
N LEU A 17 -3.28 -17.31 5.24
CA LEU A 17 -3.94 -16.67 6.38
C LEU A 17 -5.32 -17.29 6.59
N ALA A 18 -5.56 -17.83 7.77
CA ALA A 18 -6.85 -18.38 8.17
C ALA A 18 -7.40 -17.61 9.37
N PHE A 19 -8.59 -17.04 9.22
CA PHE A 19 -9.27 -16.24 10.24
C PHE A 19 -10.63 -16.85 10.56
N ASP A 20 -10.87 -17.14 11.84
CA ASP A 20 -12.15 -17.69 12.32
C ASP A 20 -13.01 -16.60 12.97
N TRP A 21 -13.28 -15.53 12.21
CA TRP A 21 -13.91 -14.31 12.68
C TRP A 21 -15.30 -14.56 13.29
N ARG A 22 -15.61 -13.79 14.35
CA ARG A 22 -16.77 -14.00 15.22
C ARG A 22 -17.75 -12.85 15.22
N ALA A 23 -17.31 -11.67 15.62
CA ALA A 23 -18.10 -10.45 15.70
C ALA A 23 -17.13 -9.25 15.75
N PRO A 24 -17.59 -8.02 15.49
CA PRO A 24 -16.77 -6.82 15.60
C PRO A 24 -16.15 -6.72 17.00
N GLY A 25 -14.88 -6.31 17.08
CA GLY A 25 -14.15 -6.13 18.33
C GLY A 25 -13.97 -7.38 19.21
N THR A 26 -14.33 -8.58 18.72
CA THR A 26 -14.22 -9.81 19.51
C THR A 26 -12.98 -10.60 19.11
N PRO A 27 -12.08 -10.99 20.04
CA PRO A 27 -10.94 -11.84 19.71
C PRO A 27 -11.33 -13.20 19.13
N PHE A 28 -10.55 -13.71 18.18
CA PHE A 28 -10.88 -14.95 17.47
C PHE A 28 -9.66 -15.81 17.10
N PRO A 29 -9.82 -17.14 16.91
CA PRO A 29 -8.73 -17.99 16.46
C PRO A 29 -8.24 -17.61 15.06
N ALA A 30 -6.92 -17.58 14.89
CA ALA A 30 -6.27 -17.31 13.62
C ALA A 30 -5.03 -18.20 13.43
N THR A 31 -4.64 -18.39 12.18
CA THR A 31 -3.41 -19.10 11.83
C THR A 31 -2.77 -18.45 10.61
N ALA A 32 -1.46 -18.20 10.69
CA ALA A 32 -0.64 -17.85 9.55
C ALA A 32 0.31 -19.02 9.24
N THR A 33 0.35 -19.46 7.99
CA THR A 33 1.32 -20.46 7.51
C THR A 33 2.18 -19.83 6.43
N LEU A 34 3.45 -19.62 6.73
CA LEU A 34 4.43 -18.96 5.87
C LEU A 34 5.36 -20.01 5.28
N ARG A 35 5.45 -20.05 3.95
CA ARG A 35 6.45 -20.86 3.23
C ARG A 35 7.59 -19.94 2.84
N ALA A 36 8.81 -20.30 3.23
CA ALA A 36 9.99 -19.48 2.98
C ALA A 36 11.15 -20.34 2.46
N ALA A 37 12.16 -19.68 1.90
CA ALA A 37 13.44 -20.29 1.53
C ALA A 37 14.57 -19.55 2.22
N ALA A 38 15.42 -20.28 2.95
CA ALA A 38 16.53 -19.69 3.69
C ALA A 38 17.61 -19.16 2.72
N THR A 39 18.03 -17.91 2.86
CA THR A 39 19.11 -17.29 2.05
C THR A 39 20.49 -17.53 2.66
N GLN A 40 20.52 -17.93 3.93
CA GLN A 40 21.68 -18.38 4.71
C GLN A 40 21.30 -19.56 5.61
N ALA A 41 22.24 -20.13 6.36
CA ALA A 41 21.89 -21.14 7.38
C ALA A 41 21.29 -20.44 8.60
N LEU A 42 20.19 -20.96 9.14
CA LEU A 42 19.42 -20.34 10.22
C LEU A 42 19.34 -21.26 11.43
N SER A 43 19.95 -20.85 12.54
CA SER A 43 19.67 -21.42 13.87
C SER A 43 18.45 -20.78 14.52
N ARG A 44 18.06 -19.58 14.07
CA ARG A 44 16.85 -18.83 14.42
C ARG A 44 16.50 -17.87 13.28
N PHE A 45 15.27 -17.38 13.27
CA PHE A 45 14.80 -16.29 12.41
C PHE A 45 13.62 -15.60 13.11
N ASP A 46 13.25 -14.44 12.61
CA ASP A 46 12.28 -13.55 13.25
C ASP A 46 11.07 -13.30 12.31
N LEU A 47 9.98 -12.80 12.89
CA LEU A 47 8.71 -12.44 12.24
C LEU A 47 8.13 -11.25 12.99
N ASP A 48 7.67 -10.24 12.26
CA ASP A 48 6.93 -9.12 12.83
C ASP A 48 5.57 -9.63 13.34
N PHE A 49 5.31 -9.55 14.65
CA PHE A 49 4.06 -10.00 15.26
C PHE A 49 3.75 -9.38 16.63
N ALA A 50 2.85 -8.40 16.65
CA ALA A 50 2.45 -7.65 17.84
C ALA A 50 0.93 -7.72 18.12
N GLY A 51 0.50 -7.24 19.30
CA GLY A 51 -0.90 -7.09 19.73
C GLY A 51 -1.70 -8.37 20.01
N ASN A 52 -1.40 -9.46 19.31
CA ASN A 52 -2.20 -10.69 19.35
C ASN A 52 -1.75 -11.65 20.47
N THR A 53 -2.54 -12.69 20.78
CA THR A 53 -2.11 -13.73 21.75
C THR A 53 -1.53 -14.94 21.02
N LEU A 54 -0.22 -15.16 21.14
CA LEU A 54 0.47 -16.33 20.59
C LEU A 54 -0.05 -17.63 21.23
N ARG A 55 -0.26 -18.70 20.43
CA ARG A 55 -0.62 -20.03 20.92
C ARG A 55 0.47 -21.05 20.65
N THR A 56 0.74 -21.36 19.38
CA THR A 56 1.75 -22.36 19.00
C THR A 56 2.53 -21.92 17.77
N VAL A 57 3.80 -22.33 17.71
CA VAL A 57 4.67 -22.15 16.56
C VAL A 57 5.25 -23.50 16.18
N THR A 58 5.15 -23.86 14.91
CA THR A 58 5.85 -25.02 14.34
C THR A 58 6.68 -24.63 13.14
N VAL A 59 7.81 -25.32 12.96
CA VAL A 59 8.66 -25.26 11.77
C VAL A 59 8.73 -26.66 11.18
N ASP A 60 8.31 -26.80 9.92
CA ASP A 60 8.19 -28.08 9.21
C ASP A 60 7.39 -29.12 10.00
N GLY A 61 6.34 -28.66 10.70
CA GLY A 61 5.46 -29.49 11.51
C GLY A 61 5.98 -29.86 12.90
N ALA A 62 7.27 -29.61 13.19
CA ALA A 62 7.83 -29.81 14.53
C ALA A 62 7.64 -28.57 15.41
N PRO A 63 7.35 -28.71 16.72
CA PRO A 63 7.32 -27.58 17.65
C PRO A 63 8.63 -26.78 17.61
N ALA A 64 8.52 -25.45 17.58
CA ALA A 64 9.64 -24.54 17.66
C ALA A 64 9.55 -23.71 18.94
N ARG A 65 10.70 -23.34 19.51
CA ARG A 65 10.72 -22.36 20.61
C ARG A 65 10.46 -20.99 20.01
N ALA A 66 9.57 -20.22 20.64
CA ALA A 66 9.23 -18.88 20.21
C ALA A 66 9.28 -17.92 21.40
N VAL A 67 9.87 -16.75 21.21
CA VAL A 67 9.98 -15.69 22.22
C VAL A 67 9.53 -14.38 21.58
N ARG A 68 8.79 -13.57 22.33
CA ARG A 68 8.50 -12.20 21.94
C ARG A 68 9.59 -11.26 22.42
N ASP A 69 10.06 -10.41 21.53
CA ASP A 69 11.00 -9.33 21.83
C ASP A 69 10.52 -8.04 21.16
N GLY A 70 9.82 -7.20 21.93
CA GLY A 70 9.07 -6.07 21.36
C GLY A 70 8.02 -6.54 20.35
N ASP A 71 8.16 -6.10 19.11
CA ASP A 71 7.29 -6.46 17.99
C ASP A 71 7.71 -7.74 17.27
N GLU A 72 8.84 -8.33 17.65
CA GLU A 72 9.40 -9.52 17.00
C GLU A 72 8.95 -10.81 17.66
N LEU A 73 8.73 -11.83 16.82
CA LEU A 73 8.59 -13.22 17.20
C LEU A 73 9.85 -13.99 16.80
N VAL A 74 10.78 -14.12 17.74
CA VAL A 74 12.02 -14.88 17.56
C VAL A 74 11.73 -16.38 17.57
N VAL A 75 11.89 -17.04 16.43
CA VAL A 75 11.62 -18.48 16.25
C VAL A 75 12.93 -19.28 16.18
N THR A 76 13.09 -20.24 17.08
CA THR A 76 14.19 -21.21 17.09
C THR A 76 13.65 -22.60 16.70
N PRO A 77 13.92 -23.09 15.47
CA PRO A 77 13.48 -24.41 15.04
C PRO A 77 14.20 -25.53 15.81
N ALA A 78 13.56 -26.71 15.92
CA ALA A 78 14.16 -27.88 16.58
C ALA A 78 15.44 -28.39 15.88
N ARG A 79 15.59 -28.10 14.58
CA ARG A 79 16.79 -28.36 13.79
C ARG A 79 17.15 -27.10 13.01
N PRO A 80 18.43 -26.70 12.93
CA PRO A 80 18.84 -25.59 12.08
C PRO A 80 18.42 -25.80 10.63
N ILE A 81 18.03 -24.71 9.96
CA ILE A 81 17.63 -24.72 8.56
C ILE A 81 18.87 -24.42 7.72
N ALA A 82 19.25 -25.33 6.82
CA ALA A 82 20.40 -25.11 5.95
C ALA A 82 20.09 -24.05 4.86
N ARG A 83 21.14 -23.33 4.42
CA ARG A 83 21.05 -22.38 3.31
C ARG A 83 20.40 -23.02 2.07
N GLY A 84 19.48 -22.30 1.44
CA GLY A 84 18.75 -22.74 0.25
C GLY A 84 17.61 -23.72 0.52
N ARG A 85 17.43 -24.19 1.76
CA ARG A 85 16.30 -25.06 2.10
C ARG A 85 15.01 -24.24 2.22
N THR A 86 13.94 -24.82 1.68
CA THR A 86 12.59 -24.37 1.96
C THR A 86 12.14 -24.88 3.32
N PHE A 87 11.40 -24.06 4.05
CA PHE A 87 10.78 -24.42 5.31
C PHE A 87 9.39 -23.80 5.40
N THR A 88 8.53 -24.38 6.24
CA THR A 88 7.20 -23.88 6.53
C THR A 88 7.08 -23.53 8.00
N VAL A 89 6.79 -22.27 8.29
CA VAL A 89 6.35 -21.83 9.61
C VAL A 89 4.84 -21.91 9.66
N ARG A 90 4.31 -22.38 10.79
CA ARG A 90 2.90 -22.19 11.14
C ARG A 90 2.80 -21.56 12.52
N VAL A 91 2.12 -20.43 12.59
CA VAL A 91 1.83 -19.71 13.83
C VAL A 91 0.32 -19.76 14.07
N ALA A 92 -0.11 -20.40 15.15
CA ALA A 92 -1.48 -20.31 15.64
C ALA A 92 -1.55 -19.25 16.74
N TYR A 93 -2.58 -18.42 16.69
CA TYR A 93 -2.76 -17.31 17.61
C TYR A 93 -4.25 -16.98 17.82
N THR A 94 -4.55 -16.18 18.82
CA THR A 94 -5.83 -15.48 18.93
C THR A 94 -5.61 -14.06 18.41
N ALA A 95 -6.27 -13.74 17.30
CA ALA A 95 -6.30 -12.39 16.77
C ALA A 95 -7.13 -11.49 17.69
N ASP A 96 -6.64 -10.29 17.96
CA ASP A 96 -7.34 -9.31 18.81
C ASP A 96 -7.63 -8.03 18.00
N PRO A 97 -8.84 -7.88 17.45
CA PRO A 97 -9.22 -6.72 16.63
C PRO A 97 -9.45 -5.44 17.44
N THR A 98 -9.28 -5.47 18.77
CA THR A 98 -9.31 -4.27 19.61
C THR A 98 -7.95 -3.57 19.66
N GLN A 99 -6.88 -4.27 19.29
CA GLN A 99 -5.53 -3.74 19.29
C GLN A 99 -5.27 -2.97 18.00
N ARG A 100 -4.91 -1.70 18.14
CA ARG A 100 -4.51 -0.80 17.05
C ARG A 100 -3.24 -0.05 17.45
N ARG A 101 -2.58 0.54 16.45
CA ARG A 101 -1.53 1.53 16.67
C ARG A 101 -1.99 2.88 16.16
N HIS A 102 -1.45 3.92 16.78
CA HIS A 102 -1.74 5.30 16.45
C HIS A 102 -0.49 6.01 15.94
N ARG A 103 -0.68 6.93 14.99
CA ARG A 103 0.34 7.84 14.45
C ARG A 103 -0.21 9.26 14.43
N ASP A 104 0.67 10.23 14.57
CA ASP A 104 0.29 11.66 14.50
C ASP A 104 0.30 12.22 13.07
N ASP A 105 0.34 11.36 12.03
CA ASP A 105 0.33 11.72 10.60
C ASP A 105 -0.94 11.25 9.88
N ALA A 106 -0.99 11.34 8.56
CA ALA A 106 -2.22 11.14 7.77
C ALA A 106 -2.90 9.77 8.00
N ILE A 107 -2.12 8.73 8.32
CA ILE A 107 -2.62 7.35 8.52
C ILE A 107 -3.42 7.22 9.83
N GLN A 108 -3.02 7.93 10.88
CA GLN A 108 -3.59 7.81 12.23
C GLN A 108 -3.64 6.37 12.76
N ASP A 109 -4.84 5.81 12.94
CA ASP A 109 -5.08 4.48 13.49
C ASP A 109 -4.97 3.39 12.42
N TYR A 110 -4.12 2.39 12.66
CA TYR A 110 -3.89 1.28 11.73
C TYR A 110 -3.95 -0.11 12.40
N GLY A 111 -4.17 -1.14 11.58
CA GLY A 111 -4.43 -2.52 11.96
C GLY A 111 -5.84 -2.98 11.60
N TRP A 112 -6.57 -3.51 12.59
CA TRP A 112 -7.98 -3.88 12.44
C TRP A 112 -8.88 -2.66 12.58
N VAL A 113 -9.72 -2.39 11.58
CA VAL A 113 -10.68 -1.29 11.61
C VAL A 113 -12.08 -1.88 11.78
N PRO A 114 -12.78 -1.60 12.90
CA PRO A 114 -14.15 -2.05 13.09
C PRO A 114 -15.11 -1.24 12.20
N THR A 115 -16.15 -1.92 11.71
CA THR A 115 -17.34 -1.27 11.14
C THR A 115 -18.55 -1.61 12.01
N ALA A 116 -19.70 -0.99 11.76
CA ALA A 116 -20.92 -1.24 12.55
C ALA A 116 -21.33 -2.72 12.61
N ASP A 117 -21.05 -3.49 11.56
CA ASP A 117 -21.45 -4.88 11.40
C ASP A 117 -20.28 -5.84 11.15
N GLY A 118 -19.05 -5.33 11.17
CA GLY A 118 -17.93 -6.01 10.55
C GLY A 118 -16.55 -5.47 10.91
N THR A 119 -15.59 -5.69 10.01
CA THR A 119 -14.23 -5.16 10.07
C THR A 119 -13.61 -5.10 8.68
N LEU A 120 -12.65 -4.20 8.49
CA LEU A 120 -11.73 -4.18 7.37
C LEU A 120 -10.28 -4.01 7.87
N LEU A 121 -9.29 -4.16 6.98
CA LEU A 121 -7.89 -3.98 7.32
C LEU A 121 -7.34 -2.63 6.84
N SER A 122 -6.50 -2.03 7.67
CA SER A 122 -5.65 -0.87 7.36
C SER A 122 -4.21 -1.22 7.76
N PRO A 123 -3.44 -1.96 6.93
CA PRO A 123 -2.15 -2.50 7.35
C PRO A 123 -0.96 -1.57 7.07
N GLN A 124 -1.15 -0.44 6.38
CA GLN A 124 -0.07 0.51 6.11
C GLN A 124 0.21 1.38 7.36
N PRO A 125 1.47 1.77 7.66
CA PRO A 125 2.72 1.34 7.01
C PRO A 125 3.21 -0.04 7.43
N ASP A 126 3.17 -0.34 8.72
CA ASP A 126 3.71 -1.55 9.36
C ASP A 126 2.64 -2.20 10.25
N GLY A 127 1.39 -2.11 9.85
CA GLY A 127 0.22 -2.62 10.55
C GLY A 127 -0.04 -4.10 10.38
N ALA A 128 0.58 -4.76 9.40
CA ALA A 128 0.33 -6.16 9.15
C ALA A 128 0.71 -7.01 10.36
N LYS A 129 1.77 -6.63 11.10
CA LYS A 129 2.19 -7.28 12.35
C LYS A 129 1.11 -7.30 13.45
N MET A 130 0.16 -6.36 13.43
CA MET A 130 -0.99 -6.31 14.34
C MET A 130 -2.12 -7.27 13.92
N ILE A 131 -2.06 -7.81 12.70
CA ILE A 131 -3.11 -8.64 12.07
C ILE A 131 -2.65 -10.09 11.95
N PHE A 132 -1.41 -10.31 11.48
CA PHE A 132 -0.79 -11.62 11.30
C PHE A 132 0.74 -11.56 11.39
N PRO A 133 1.42 -12.66 11.78
CA PRO A 133 2.88 -12.75 11.71
C PRO A 133 3.37 -12.55 10.28
N ALA A 134 4.25 -11.58 10.06
CA ALA A 134 4.68 -11.15 8.74
C ALA A 134 6.20 -10.92 8.66
N ASP A 135 6.66 -10.68 7.43
CA ASP A 135 7.90 -9.97 7.15
C ASP A 135 7.43 -8.59 6.65
N ASP A 136 7.22 -7.66 7.59
CA ASP A 136 6.43 -6.43 7.43
C ASP A 136 7.26 -5.28 6.86
N HIS A 137 7.91 -5.55 5.74
CA HIS A 137 8.75 -4.59 5.05
C HIS A 137 8.24 -4.35 3.63
N PRO A 138 8.18 -3.09 3.14
CA PRO A 138 7.51 -2.77 1.88
C PRO A 138 8.14 -3.44 0.65
N SER A 139 9.42 -3.80 0.71
CA SER A 139 10.09 -4.53 -0.37
C SER A 139 9.75 -6.02 -0.44
N VAL A 140 9.27 -6.59 0.66
CA VAL A 140 9.01 -8.02 0.78
C VAL A 140 7.59 -8.31 0.29
N ARG A 141 7.49 -9.17 -0.71
CA ARG A 141 6.21 -9.53 -1.33
C ARG A 141 6.11 -11.02 -1.53
N ALA A 142 4.93 -11.56 -1.28
CA ALA A 142 4.62 -12.97 -1.53
C ALA A 142 3.16 -13.10 -1.96
N PRO A 143 2.80 -14.17 -2.69
CA PRO A 143 1.40 -14.51 -2.91
C PRO A 143 0.71 -14.88 -1.60
N PHE A 144 -0.57 -14.53 -1.47
CA PHE A 144 -1.41 -14.80 -0.31
C PHE A 144 -2.59 -15.71 -0.68
N THR A 145 -2.91 -16.64 0.21
CA THR A 145 -4.23 -17.27 0.27
C THR A 145 -4.94 -16.84 1.55
N PHE A 146 -6.12 -16.25 1.41
CA PHE A 146 -6.98 -15.87 2.54
C PHE A 146 -8.07 -16.92 2.73
N ARG A 147 -8.26 -17.41 3.95
CA ARG A 147 -9.34 -18.31 4.36
C ARG A 147 -10.10 -17.69 5.51
N VAL A 148 -11.17 -16.99 5.17
CA VAL A 148 -11.95 -16.24 6.15
C VAL A 148 -13.21 -17.01 6.44
N THR A 149 -13.45 -17.34 7.71
CA THR A 149 -14.72 -17.93 8.17
C THR A 149 -15.50 -16.87 8.91
N ALA A 150 -16.74 -16.63 8.50
CA ALA A 150 -17.62 -15.65 9.13
C ALA A 150 -19.00 -16.28 9.47
N PRO A 151 -19.74 -15.67 10.42
CA PRO A 151 -21.12 -16.02 10.72
C PRO A 151 -22.06 -16.01 9.49
N PRO A 152 -23.22 -16.68 9.57
CA PRO A 152 -24.26 -16.56 8.56
C PRO A 152 -24.69 -15.11 8.35
N GLY A 153 -25.04 -14.75 7.11
CA GLY A 153 -25.57 -13.42 6.78
C GLY A 153 -24.50 -12.33 6.57
N LEU A 154 -23.22 -12.64 6.75
CA LEU A 154 -22.10 -11.76 6.42
C LEU A 154 -21.38 -12.25 5.16
N THR A 155 -20.67 -11.34 4.51
CA THR A 155 -19.80 -11.58 3.36
C THR A 155 -18.36 -11.26 3.77
N ALA A 156 -17.45 -12.21 3.58
CA ALA A 156 -16.01 -11.94 3.65
C ALA A 156 -15.44 -11.74 2.25
N VAL A 157 -14.64 -10.70 2.08
CA VAL A 157 -13.90 -10.37 0.85
C VAL A 157 -12.41 -10.20 1.16
N ALA A 158 -11.58 -10.39 0.15
CA ALA A 158 -10.16 -10.03 0.20
C ALA A 158 -9.68 -9.60 -1.19
N GLY A 159 -8.48 -9.02 -1.25
CA GLY A 159 -7.76 -8.77 -2.49
C GLY A 159 -7.61 -10.04 -3.34
N GLY A 160 -7.60 -9.89 -4.66
CA GLY A 160 -7.52 -11.00 -5.62
C GLY A 160 -8.84 -11.73 -5.86
N ARG A 161 -8.76 -13.01 -6.25
CA ARG A 161 -9.88 -13.81 -6.76
C ARG A 161 -10.49 -14.71 -5.70
N LEU A 162 -11.82 -14.70 -5.61
CA LEU A 162 -12.56 -15.73 -4.87
C LEU A 162 -12.37 -17.09 -5.55
N VAL A 163 -11.82 -18.06 -4.85
CA VAL A 163 -11.56 -19.42 -5.38
C VAL A 163 -12.49 -20.47 -4.79
N GLU A 164 -12.99 -20.28 -3.57
CA GLU A 164 -13.91 -21.22 -2.93
C GLU A 164 -14.88 -20.47 -2.01
N ARG A 165 -16.16 -20.86 -2.03
CA ARG A 165 -17.13 -20.55 -0.99
C ARG A 165 -17.67 -21.85 -0.43
N ARG A 166 -17.37 -22.16 0.83
CA ARG A 166 -17.74 -23.42 1.48
C ARG A 166 -18.64 -23.17 2.69
N ARG A 167 -19.81 -23.81 2.70
CA ARG A 167 -20.69 -23.84 3.89
C ARG A 167 -20.09 -24.78 4.95
N LEU A 168 -20.15 -24.36 6.20
CA LEU A 168 -19.69 -25.07 7.39
C LEU A 168 -20.88 -25.28 8.37
N PRO A 169 -20.72 -26.12 9.41
CA PRO A 169 -21.75 -26.28 10.44
C PRO A 169 -22.16 -24.96 11.09
N GLY A 170 -23.42 -24.88 11.56
CA GLY A 170 -23.98 -23.67 12.16
C GLY A 170 -24.23 -22.54 11.15
N GLY A 171 -24.29 -22.85 9.85
CA GLY A 171 -24.58 -21.87 8.79
C GLY A 171 -23.41 -20.93 8.46
N ARG A 172 -22.26 -21.09 9.11
CA ARG A 172 -21.05 -20.32 8.84
C ARG A 172 -20.55 -20.61 7.45
N ILE A 173 -19.88 -19.65 6.85
CA ILE A 173 -19.31 -19.80 5.51
C ILE A 173 -17.81 -19.51 5.61
N ARG A 174 -17.02 -20.27 4.87
CA ARG A 174 -15.61 -19.98 4.61
C ARG A 174 -15.45 -19.50 3.18
N TRP A 175 -14.85 -18.34 3.03
CA TRP A 175 -14.43 -17.78 1.76
C TRP A 175 -12.92 -17.96 1.61
N THR A 176 -12.50 -18.51 0.48
CA THR A 176 -11.10 -18.65 0.14
C THR A 176 -10.78 -17.71 -1.03
N TYR A 177 -9.81 -16.82 -0.85
CA TYR A 177 -9.30 -15.93 -1.88
C TYR A 177 -7.84 -16.22 -2.18
N ASP A 178 -7.45 -16.06 -3.43
CA ASP A 178 -6.07 -16.11 -3.92
C ASP A 178 -5.69 -14.71 -4.40
N SER A 179 -4.56 -14.16 -3.93
CA SER A 179 -4.15 -12.79 -4.28
C SER A 179 -3.79 -12.61 -5.76
N GLU A 180 -3.62 -13.70 -6.52
CA GLU A 180 -3.20 -13.82 -7.93
C GLU A 180 -1.79 -13.31 -8.23
N HIS A 181 -1.30 -12.34 -7.46
CA HIS A 181 0.02 -11.74 -7.57
C HIS A 181 0.66 -11.62 -6.18
N PRO A 182 2.00 -11.54 -6.09
CA PRO A 182 2.67 -11.18 -4.85
C PRO A 182 2.20 -9.82 -4.32
N VAL A 183 2.00 -9.72 -3.01
CA VAL A 183 1.53 -8.51 -2.30
C VAL A 183 2.52 -8.20 -1.18
N ALA A 184 2.75 -6.92 -0.88
CA ALA A 184 3.47 -6.53 0.33
C ALA A 184 2.52 -6.62 1.53
N ALA A 185 3.01 -6.94 2.73
CA ALA A 185 2.13 -7.15 3.88
C ALA A 185 1.26 -5.91 4.18
N GLN A 186 1.84 -4.71 4.03
CA GLN A 186 1.18 -3.41 4.18
C GLN A 186 0.02 -3.16 3.19
N LEU A 187 0.00 -3.87 2.04
CA LEU A 187 -0.99 -3.72 0.95
C LEU A 187 -2.10 -4.78 0.98
N VAL A 188 -2.14 -5.63 1.99
CA VAL A 188 -3.15 -6.69 2.10
C VAL A 188 -4.52 -6.10 2.44
N GLN A 189 -5.55 -6.42 1.64
CA GLN A 189 -6.95 -6.08 1.97
C GLN A 189 -7.80 -7.30 2.31
N LEU A 190 -8.61 -7.17 3.36
CA LEU A 190 -9.67 -8.07 3.76
C LEU A 190 -10.77 -7.29 4.47
N ALA A 191 -12.03 -7.60 4.15
CA ALA A 191 -13.18 -7.05 4.87
C ALA A 191 -14.24 -8.12 5.12
N ILE A 192 -14.98 -7.97 6.22
CA ILE A 192 -16.08 -8.84 6.64
C ILE A 192 -17.21 -7.93 7.08
N GLY A 193 -18.42 -8.13 6.54
CA GLY A 193 -19.58 -7.29 6.84
C GLY A 193 -20.75 -7.60 5.91
N LYS A 194 -21.79 -6.76 5.91
CA LYS A 194 -22.90 -6.81 4.95
C LYS A 194 -22.52 -6.04 3.70
N TYR A 195 -21.91 -6.79 2.78
CA TYR A 195 -21.42 -6.25 1.53
C TYR A 195 -22.15 -6.82 0.32
N SER A 196 -22.45 -5.93 -0.61
CA SER A 196 -22.79 -6.22 -1.99
C SER A 196 -21.53 -6.16 -2.85
N VAL A 197 -21.37 -7.14 -3.74
CA VAL A 197 -20.26 -7.22 -4.69
C VAL A 197 -20.76 -6.76 -6.05
N VAL A 198 -20.31 -5.60 -6.51
CA VAL A 198 -20.69 -5.03 -7.80
C VAL A 198 -19.57 -5.30 -8.81
N THR A 199 -19.92 -5.96 -9.92
CA THR A 199 -18.94 -6.33 -10.95
C THR A 199 -19.06 -5.43 -12.18
N GLY A 200 -17.93 -5.03 -12.72
CA GLY A 200 -17.81 -4.29 -13.97
C GLY A 200 -16.67 -4.84 -14.84
N THR A 201 -16.39 -4.13 -15.93
CA THR A 201 -15.30 -4.49 -16.85
C THR A 201 -14.56 -3.23 -17.26
N GLY A 202 -13.26 -3.23 -17.03
CA GLY A 202 -12.32 -2.19 -17.43
C GLY A 202 -11.74 -2.41 -18.83
N PRO A 203 -10.73 -1.62 -19.21
CA PRO A 203 -10.04 -1.75 -20.49
C PRO A 203 -9.56 -3.19 -20.76
N ARG A 204 -9.69 -3.62 -22.02
CA ARG A 204 -9.27 -4.95 -22.49
C ARG A 204 -9.85 -6.13 -21.70
N GLY A 205 -11.04 -5.97 -21.13
CA GLY A 205 -11.74 -7.04 -20.42
C GLY A 205 -11.27 -7.23 -18.97
N LEU A 206 -10.52 -6.29 -18.40
CA LEU A 206 -10.06 -6.36 -17.01
C LEU A 206 -11.27 -6.45 -16.05
N PRO A 207 -11.39 -7.50 -15.22
CA PRO A 207 -12.45 -7.57 -14.23
C PRO A 207 -12.34 -6.43 -13.21
N VAL A 208 -13.42 -5.67 -13.05
CA VAL A 208 -13.57 -4.68 -11.97
C VAL A 208 -14.55 -5.23 -10.95
N ARG A 209 -14.21 -5.19 -9.66
CA ARG A 209 -15.04 -5.73 -8.58
C ARG A 209 -15.04 -4.81 -7.37
N ASP A 210 -16.08 -4.00 -7.26
CA ASP A 210 -16.32 -3.18 -6.09
C ASP A 210 -16.97 -4.00 -4.97
N VAL A 211 -16.63 -3.66 -3.74
CA VAL A 211 -17.23 -4.21 -2.53
C VAL A 211 -17.83 -3.04 -1.76
N VAL A 212 -19.16 -3.03 -1.63
CA VAL A 212 -19.89 -1.86 -1.14
C VAL A 212 -20.83 -2.29 -0.02
N PRO A 213 -20.85 -1.60 1.14
CA PRO A 213 -21.87 -1.81 2.16
C PRO A 213 -23.26 -1.76 1.54
N ASP A 214 -24.15 -2.67 1.92
CA ASP A 214 -25.47 -2.83 1.26
C ASP A 214 -26.26 -1.51 1.20
N GLY A 215 -26.15 -0.66 2.22
CA GLY A 215 -26.81 0.64 2.31
C GLY A 215 -26.22 1.75 1.43
N LEU A 216 -25.03 1.57 0.86
CA LEU A 216 -24.28 2.60 0.12
C LEU A 216 -24.13 2.31 -1.37
N VAL A 217 -24.72 1.22 -1.88
CA VAL A 217 -24.57 0.78 -3.27
C VAL A 217 -24.96 1.87 -4.27
N ALA A 218 -26.12 2.49 -4.06
CA ALA A 218 -26.65 3.54 -4.94
C ALA A 218 -25.91 4.87 -4.72
N ASP A 219 -25.74 5.28 -3.47
CA ASP A 219 -25.19 6.60 -3.12
C ASP A 219 -23.74 6.79 -3.59
N THR A 220 -22.95 5.72 -3.63
CA THR A 220 -21.56 5.75 -4.09
C THR A 220 -21.38 5.43 -5.58
N GLU A 221 -22.46 5.03 -6.28
CA GLU A 221 -22.41 4.56 -7.67
C GLU A 221 -21.86 5.60 -8.62
N ALA A 222 -22.25 6.86 -8.44
CA ALA A 222 -21.93 7.96 -9.34
C ALA A 222 -20.43 8.10 -9.61
N TYR A 223 -19.58 7.87 -8.61
CA TYR A 223 -18.13 8.03 -8.73
C TYR A 223 -17.40 6.68 -8.83
N ARG A 224 -17.77 5.65 -8.08
CA ARG A 224 -17.11 4.34 -8.19
C ARG A 224 -17.24 3.73 -9.59
N SER A 225 -18.36 4.00 -10.28
CA SER A 225 -18.60 3.54 -11.66
C SER A 225 -17.67 4.18 -12.70
N LEU A 226 -16.91 5.22 -12.35
CA LEU A 226 -15.92 5.86 -13.21
C LEU A 226 -14.59 5.09 -13.28
N THR A 227 -14.39 4.10 -12.40
CA THR A 227 -13.16 3.29 -12.31
C THR A 227 -12.63 2.77 -13.67
N PRO A 228 -13.46 2.22 -14.59
CA PRO A 228 -13.00 1.83 -15.93
C PRO A 228 -12.40 2.97 -16.75
N ALA A 229 -12.92 4.19 -16.62
CA ALA A 229 -12.41 5.36 -17.32
C ALA A 229 -11.09 5.85 -16.73
N HIS A 230 -10.96 5.84 -15.40
CA HIS A 230 -9.70 6.15 -14.70
C HIS A 230 -8.59 5.16 -15.09
N LEU A 231 -8.91 3.86 -15.13
CA LEU A 231 -8.02 2.80 -15.65
C LEU A 231 -7.56 3.11 -17.08
N ALA A 232 -8.49 3.43 -17.98
CA ALA A 232 -8.14 3.75 -19.37
C ALA A 232 -7.21 4.96 -19.47
N TRP A 233 -7.45 6.00 -18.66
CA TRP A 233 -6.67 7.23 -18.65
C TRP A 233 -5.24 7.02 -18.13
N LEU A 234 -5.08 6.25 -17.04
CA LEU A 234 -3.76 5.91 -16.50
C LEU A 234 -3.00 4.98 -17.44
N GLU A 235 -3.67 4.02 -18.09
CA GLU A 235 -3.03 3.13 -19.05
C GLU A 235 -2.46 3.84 -20.28
N GLN A 236 -3.12 4.92 -20.71
CA GLN A 236 -2.59 5.77 -21.78
C GLN A 236 -1.27 6.45 -21.38
N ARG A 237 -1.04 6.70 -20.09
CA ARG A 237 0.17 7.36 -19.59
C ARG A 237 1.25 6.36 -19.19
N LEU A 238 0.90 5.43 -18.32
CA LEU A 238 1.82 4.50 -17.67
C LEU A 238 1.95 3.16 -18.41
N GLY A 239 1.07 2.86 -19.36
CA GLY A 239 1.01 1.56 -20.03
C GLY A 239 0.05 0.58 -19.33
N PRO A 240 -0.04 -0.68 -19.81
CA PRO A 240 -1.08 -1.62 -19.37
C PRO A 240 -1.14 -1.83 -17.86
N TYR A 241 -2.35 -1.93 -17.30
CA TYR A 241 -2.55 -2.22 -15.88
C TYR A 241 -1.80 -3.48 -15.43
N PRO A 242 -1.07 -3.45 -14.29
CA PRO A 242 -0.11 -4.49 -13.98
C PRO A 242 -0.70 -5.78 -13.38
N PHE A 243 -1.96 -5.77 -12.92
CA PHE A 243 -2.61 -6.89 -12.21
C PHE A 243 -3.80 -7.49 -12.96
N GLY A 244 -4.28 -8.65 -12.51
CA GLY A 244 -5.39 -9.38 -13.12
C GLY A 244 -6.79 -8.84 -12.84
N ARG A 245 -6.96 -7.93 -11.87
CA ARG A 245 -8.23 -7.29 -11.50
C ARG A 245 -8.01 -6.02 -10.69
N TYR A 246 -9.03 -5.19 -10.62
CA TYR A 246 -9.10 -4.03 -9.72
C TYR A 246 -10.49 -3.89 -9.10
N GLY A 247 -10.65 -3.02 -8.12
CA GLY A 247 -11.93 -2.60 -7.59
C GLY A 247 -11.78 -1.75 -6.35
N VAL A 248 -12.88 -1.15 -5.90
CA VAL A 248 -12.93 -0.31 -4.70
C VAL A 248 -13.71 -1.02 -3.58
N LEU A 249 -13.12 -1.09 -2.39
CA LEU A 249 -13.83 -1.37 -1.16
C LEU A 249 -14.30 -0.04 -0.56
N VAL A 250 -15.62 0.18 -0.51
CA VAL A 250 -16.18 1.35 0.18
C VAL A 250 -16.11 1.10 1.69
N GLY A 251 -15.28 1.88 2.37
CA GLY A 251 -15.13 1.87 3.82
C GLY A 251 -16.15 2.76 4.50
N ASP A 252 -17.24 2.19 5.00
CA ASP A 252 -18.17 2.89 5.89
C ASP A 252 -17.63 2.90 7.33
N THR A 253 -16.64 3.77 7.54
CA THR A 253 -15.83 3.86 8.76
C THR A 253 -15.16 5.23 8.84
N ASP A 254 -14.66 5.59 10.03
CA ASP A 254 -13.94 6.85 10.30
C ASP A 254 -12.47 6.79 9.82
N LEU A 255 -12.17 5.99 8.78
CA LEU A 255 -10.84 5.97 8.19
C LEU A 255 -10.51 7.37 7.67
N PRO A 256 -9.38 7.98 8.07
CA PRO A 256 -9.06 9.35 7.69
C PRO A 256 -8.62 9.47 6.23
N VAL A 257 -8.17 8.36 5.63
CA VAL A 257 -7.62 8.30 4.27
C VAL A 257 -8.03 7.02 3.55
N ALA A 258 -8.04 7.09 2.23
CA ALA A 258 -8.04 5.92 1.37
C ALA A 258 -6.67 5.22 1.41
N LEU A 259 -6.65 3.93 1.06
CA LEU A 259 -5.43 3.14 0.96
C LEU A 259 -5.45 2.30 -0.32
N GLU A 260 -4.27 2.16 -0.91
CA GLU A 260 -4.05 1.63 -2.24
C GLU A 260 -4.09 0.10 -2.31
N THR A 261 -4.57 -0.55 -1.24
CA THR A 261 -4.42 -1.98 -0.98
C THR A 261 -4.64 -2.84 -2.22
N GLN A 262 -3.65 -3.67 -2.55
CA GLN A 262 -3.46 -4.20 -3.90
C GLN A 262 -4.68 -4.96 -4.41
N SER A 263 -5.14 -4.58 -5.61
CA SER A 263 -6.32 -5.11 -6.33
C SER A 263 -7.70 -4.84 -5.71
N LEU A 264 -7.76 -4.19 -4.55
CA LEU A 264 -8.99 -3.79 -3.87
C LEU A 264 -8.72 -2.59 -2.95
N SER A 265 -8.59 -1.38 -3.51
CA SER A 265 -8.30 -0.17 -2.74
C SER A 265 -9.46 0.14 -1.79
N VAL A 266 -9.17 0.48 -0.54
CA VAL A 266 -10.21 0.94 0.40
C VAL A 266 -10.34 2.45 0.31
N VAL A 267 -11.57 2.92 0.12
CA VAL A 267 -11.89 4.34 0.00
C VAL A 267 -12.99 4.67 1.04
N PRO A 268 -12.76 5.63 1.95
CA PRO A 268 -13.79 6.10 2.87
C PRO A 268 -15.08 6.49 2.13
N SER A 269 -16.23 6.15 2.69
CA SER A 269 -17.52 6.48 2.06
C SER A 269 -17.67 8.00 1.87
N SER A 270 -17.16 8.82 2.80
CA SER A 270 -17.15 10.28 2.73
C SER A 270 -16.54 10.81 1.43
N ASP A 271 -15.50 10.15 0.93
CA ASP A 271 -14.77 10.58 -0.28
C ASP A 271 -15.58 10.32 -1.55
N LEU A 272 -16.55 9.41 -1.49
CA LEU A 272 -17.43 9.06 -2.60
C LEU A 272 -18.81 9.73 -2.51
N LEU A 273 -19.09 10.45 -1.43
CA LEU A 273 -20.35 11.18 -1.22
C LEU A 273 -20.19 12.69 -1.42
N GLY A 274 -18.97 13.17 -1.62
CA GLY A 274 -18.64 14.57 -1.82
C GLY A 274 -18.78 15.06 -3.27
N SER A 275 -17.92 16.00 -3.65
CA SER A 275 -17.87 16.53 -5.00
C SER A 275 -17.25 15.50 -5.96
N ARG A 276 -17.62 15.58 -7.25
CA ARG A 276 -17.03 14.73 -8.28
C ARG A 276 -15.50 14.89 -8.36
N VAL A 277 -15.02 16.13 -8.27
CA VAL A 277 -13.58 16.42 -8.36
C VAL A 277 -12.83 15.76 -7.22
N ASP A 278 -13.31 15.85 -5.98
CA ASP A 278 -12.64 15.26 -4.83
C ASP A 278 -12.67 13.73 -4.88
N ALA A 279 -13.82 13.15 -5.25
CA ALA A 279 -13.95 11.71 -5.42
C ALA A 279 -13.02 11.15 -6.50
N GLU A 280 -12.99 11.78 -7.68
CA GLU A 280 -12.09 11.36 -8.77
C GLU A 280 -10.62 11.56 -8.41
N ARG A 281 -10.28 12.59 -7.65
CA ARG A 281 -8.91 12.79 -7.14
C ARG A 281 -8.47 11.61 -6.29
N ASN A 282 -9.26 11.23 -5.28
CA ASN A 282 -8.91 10.08 -4.43
C ASN A 282 -8.90 8.77 -5.23
N LEU A 283 -9.90 8.52 -6.08
CA LEU A 283 -9.95 7.31 -6.91
C LEU A 283 -8.75 7.18 -7.86
N VAL A 284 -8.31 8.27 -8.48
CA VAL A 284 -7.15 8.27 -9.38
C VAL A 284 -5.84 8.14 -8.61
N HIS A 285 -5.72 8.78 -7.43
CA HIS A 285 -4.57 8.62 -6.54
C HIS A 285 -4.39 7.16 -6.15
N GLU A 286 -5.44 6.53 -5.60
CA GLU A 286 -5.40 5.13 -5.19
C GLU A 286 -5.12 4.16 -6.34
N LEU A 287 -5.64 4.46 -7.54
CA LEU A 287 -5.42 3.61 -8.71
C LEU A 287 -4.02 3.78 -9.31
N ALA A 288 -3.42 4.98 -9.23
CA ALA A 288 -2.07 5.22 -9.73
C ALA A 288 -1.02 4.36 -8.99
N HIS A 289 -1.23 4.13 -7.69
CA HIS A 289 -0.38 3.26 -6.89
C HIS A 289 -0.24 1.82 -7.42
N HIS A 290 -1.22 1.30 -8.17
CA HIS A 290 -1.07 -0.04 -8.78
C HIS A 290 0.14 -0.12 -9.71
N TRP A 291 0.53 0.99 -10.35
CA TRP A 291 1.79 1.08 -11.08
C TRP A 291 2.96 1.46 -10.15
N THR A 292 2.78 2.50 -9.33
CA THR A 292 3.81 3.16 -8.52
C THR A 292 3.52 3.03 -7.03
N GLY A 293 3.89 1.89 -6.44
CA GLY A 293 3.57 1.53 -5.04
C GLY A 293 3.39 0.03 -4.87
N ASP A 294 2.55 -0.56 -5.71
CA ASP A 294 2.24 -2.00 -5.66
C ASP A 294 3.14 -2.80 -6.61
N SER A 295 3.04 -2.50 -7.92
CA SER A 295 3.79 -3.24 -8.94
C SER A 295 5.27 -2.90 -8.87
N VAL A 296 5.59 -1.60 -8.86
CA VAL A 296 6.90 -1.09 -8.47
C VAL A 296 6.84 -0.74 -6.99
N ALA A 297 7.16 -1.71 -6.14
CA ALA A 297 7.21 -1.53 -4.70
C ALA A 297 8.42 -0.67 -4.30
N ILE A 298 8.27 0.12 -3.24
CA ILE A 298 9.39 0.88 -2.67
C ILE A 298 10.36 -0.07 -1.97
N ARG A 299 11.66 0.18 -2.12
CA ARG A 299 12.69 -0.65 -1.47
C ARG A 299 12.72 -0.46 0.04
N ARG A 300 12.39 0.74 0.52
CA ARG A 300 12.39 1.13 1.94
C ARG A 300 11.55 2.39 2.09
N TRP A 301 11.16 2.73 3.31
CA TRP A 301 10.30 3.88 3.59
C TRP A 301 10.88 5.24 3.17
N SER A 302 12.20 5.40 3.06
CA SER A 302 12.80 6.64 2.51
C SER A 302 12.60 6.80 1.00
N ASP A 303 12.19 5.74 0.32
CA ASP A 303 11.80 5.78 -1.08
C ASP A 303 10.28 6.04 -1.26
N LEU A 304 9.53 6.35 -0.19
CA LEU A 304 8.06 6.54 -0.23
C LEU A 304 7.61 7.63 -1.22
N TRP A 305 8.45 8.65 -1.45
CA TRP A 305 8.19 9.69 -2.44
C TRP A 305 7.96 9.13 -3.86
N LEU A 306 8.55 7.96 -4.18
CA LEU A 306 8.33 7.26 -5.46
C LEU A 306 6.93 6.63 -5.57
N SER A 307 6.26 6.39 -4.45
CA SER A 307 4.87 5.93 -4.43
C SER A 307 3.94 7.14 -4.42
N GLU A 308 4.01 7.92 -3.34
CA GLU A 308 3.07 9.00 -3.04
C GLU A 308 3.22 10.21 -3.97
N GLY A 309 4.45 10.54 -4.36
CA GLY A 309 4.71 11.62 -5.30
C GLY A 309 4.14 11.33 -6.68
N HIS A 310 4.22 10.07 -7.15
CA HIS A 310 3.67 9.68 -8.44
C HIS A 310 2.14 9.64 -8.40
N ALA A 311 1.56 9.03 -7.37
CA ALA A 311 0.11 8.99 -7.21
C ALA A 311 -0.49 10.41 -7.13
N ARG A 312 0.11 11.29 -6.31
CA ARG A 312 -0.30 12.69 -6.21
C ARG A 312 -0.09 13.44 -7.53
N TYR A 313 1.01 13.21 -8.25
CA TYR A 313 1.24 13.85 -9.54
C TYR A 313 0.15 13.49 -10.57
N TYR A 314 -0.18 12.20 -10.69
CA TYR A 314 -1.22 11.74 -11.62
C TYR A 314 -2.62 12.16 -11.21
N GLU A 315 -2.92 12.21 -9.91
CA GLU A 315 -4.13 12.82 -9.38
C GLU A 315 -4.27 14.28 -9.86
N ARG A 316 -3.23 15.10 -9.64
CA ARG A 316 -3.26 16.53 -10.00
C ARG A 316 -3.38 16.71 -11.51
N LEU A 317 -2.65 15.91 -12.29
CA LEU A 317 -2.74 15.92 -13.75
C LEU A 317 -4.13 15.49 -14.25
N TYR A 318 -4.80 14.56 -13.57
CA TYR A 318 -6.17 14.20 -13.89
C TYR A 318 -7.13 15.34 -13.56
N ALA A 319 -7.02 15.92 -12.37
CA ALA A 319 -7.87 17.01 -11.91
C ALA A 319 -7.83 18.22 -12.86
N ASP A 320 -6.64 18.63 -13.30
CA ASP A 320 -6.41 19.71 -14.27
C ASP A 320 -7.23 19.51 -15.56
N ALA A 321 -7.27 18.28 -16.07
CA ALA A 321 -8.02 17.92 -17.27
C ALA A 321 -9.54 17.71 -17.05
N HIS A 322 -10.01 17.65 -15.80
CA HIS A 322 -11.38 17.25 -15.45
C HIS A 322 -12.09 18.24 -14.51
N GLY A 323 -11.69 19.52 -14.55
CA GLY A 323 -12.40 20.62 -13.87
C GLY A 323 -11.99 20.85 -12.42
N GLY A 324 -10.90 20.23 -11.96
CA GLY A 324 -10.22 20.58 -10.71
C GLY A 324 -9.21 21.72 -10.90
N PRO A 325 -8.41 22.02 -9.85
CA PRO A 325 -7.35 23.03 -9.91
C PRO A 325 -6.31 22.72 -10.98
N GLY A 326 -5.74 23.76 -11.58
CA GLY A 326 -4.73 23.62 -12.63
C GLY A 326 -3.44 22.98 -12.10
N LEU A 327 -2.77 22.15 -12.91
CA LEU A 327 -1.54 21.47 -12.48
C LEU A 327 -0.45 22.48 -12.11
N GLU A 328 -0.19 23.46 -12.97
CA GLU A 328 0.84 24.48 -12.73
C GLU A 328 0.56 25.28 -11.45
N GLU A 329 -0.70 25.68 -11.23
CA GLU A 329 -1.13 26.41 -10.03
C GLU A 329 -0.87 25.57 -8.77
N ALA A 330 -1.28 24.30 -8.77
CA ALA A 330 -1.05 23.40 -7.65
C ALA A 330 0.46 23.19 -7.37
N MET A 331 1.29 23.11 -8.41
CA MET A 331 2.74 22.96 -8.27
C MET A 331 3.41 24.25 -7.79
N ARG A 332 2.92 25.43 -8.23
CA ARG A 332 3.38 26.72 -7.72
C ARG A 332 3.09 26.87 -6.23
N ASP A 333 1.89 26.48 -5.82
CA ASP A 333 1.45 26.46 -4.44
C ASP A 333 2.30 25.51 -3.58
N ALA A 334 2.60 24.32 -4.10
CA ALA A 334 3.52 23.39 -3.45
C ALA A 334 4.93 23.97 -3.35
N TYR A 335 5.43 24.61 -4.41
CA TYR A 335 6.75 25.25 -4.45
C TYR A 335 6.86 26.35 -3.39
N ALA A 336 5.86 27.22 -3.27
CA ALA A 336 5.83 28.29 -2.25
C ALA A 336 6.04 27.73 -0.83
N ARG A 337 5.41 26.60 -0.49
CA ARG A 337 5.50 26.00 0.86
C ARG A 337 6.65 25.03 1.04
N HIS A 338 7.38 24.71 -0.02
CA HIS A 338 8.28 23.56 -0.05
C HIS A 338 9.44 23.66 0.95
N ASP A 339 10.01 24.85 1.17
CA ASP A 339 11.06 25.06 2.17
C ASP A 339 10.55 24.87 3.60
N ARG A 340 9.32 25.30 3.89
CA ARG A 340 8.68 25.05 5.19
C ARG A 340 8.49 23.56 5.43
N TRP A 341 7.99 22.82 4.43
CA TRP A 341 7.87 21.37 4.55
C TRP A 341 9.22 20.67 4.71
N ARG A 342 10.30 21.14 4.05
CA ARG A 342 11.64 20.58 4.25
C ARG A 342 12.12 20.79 5.68
N HIS A 343 11.88 21.97 6.23
CA HIS A 343 12.21 22.31 7.61
C HIS A 343 11.46 21.41 8.61
N ASP A 344 10.13 21.29 8.45
CA ASP A 344 9.28 20.61 9.44
C ASP A 344 9.37 19.07 9.32
N ASP A 345 9.45 18.56 8.10
CA ASP A 345 9.25 17.13 7.80
C ASP A 345 10.48 16.43 7.20
N GLY A 346 11.55 17.17 6.89
CA GLY A 346 12.72 16.71 6.14
C GLY A 346 12.52 16.74 4.62
N ALA A 347 13.59 16.49 3.85
CA ALA A 347 13.52 16.44 2.39
C ALA A 347 12.67 15.25 1.86
N PRO A 348 12.21 15.26 0.59
CA PRO A 348 11.34 14.21 0.03
C PRO A 348 11.82 12.78 0.30
N ALA A 349 13.11 12.50 0.09
CA ALA A 349 13.71 11.18 0.26
C ALA A 349 14.34 10.94 1.64
N GLU A 350 14.07 11.82 2.62
CA GLU A 350 14.59 11.74 3.99
C GLU A 350 13.49 11.81 5.07
N PRO A 351 12.46 10.95 5.01
CA PRO A 351 11.46 10.88 6.07
C PRO A 351 12.04 10.34 7.37
N THR A 352 11.52 10.88 8.47
CA THR A 352 11.63 10.25 9.78
C THR A 352 10.46 9.28 9.99
N ALA A 353 10.43 8.58 11.13
CA ALA A 353 9.26 7.77 11.48
C ALA A 353 8.00 8.64 11.71
N ALA A 354 8.15 9.86 12.23
CA ALA A 354 7.03 10.75 12.55
C ALA A 354 6.54 11.57 11.34
N SER A 355 7.39 11.76 10.34
CA SER A 355 7.08 12.57 9.15
C SER A 355 6.78 11.75 7.89
N LEU A 356 6.55 10.43 8.04
CA LEU A 356 6.46 9.50 6.90
C LEU A 356 5.31 9.84 5.95
N PHE A 357 4.10 10.08 6.46
CA PHE A 357 2.93 10.46 5.65
C PHE A 357 2.52 11.91 5.89
N ARG A 358 3.49 12.82 5.69
CA ARG A 358 3.29 14.27 5.72
C ARG A 358 3.29 14.87 4.33
N GLN A 359 2.83 16.11 4.21
CA GLN A 359 2.63 16.84 2.96
C GLN A 359 3.86 16.83 2.02
N MET A 360 5.08 16.79 2.58
CA MET A 360 6.32 16.62 1.82
C MET A 360 6.33 15.36 0.93
N ARG A 361 5.77 14.24 1.39
CA ARG A 361 5.78 12.96 0.64
C ARG A 361 4.71 12.91 -0.44
N TYR A 362 3.72 13.80 -0.37
CA TYR A 362 2.67 13.96 -1.36
C TYR A 362 3.00 15.12 -2.31
N ASP A 363 2.42 16.31 -2.08
CA ASP A 363 2.55 17.46 -2.97
C ASP A 363 4.00 17.94 -3.10
N GLY A 364 4.83 17.82 -2.05
CA GLY A 364 6.27 18.11 -2.16
C GLY A 364 6.99 17.17 -3.12
N SER A 365 6.62 15.89 -3.13
CA SER A 365 7.22 14.88 -4.01
C SER A 365 6.65 14.93 -5.43
N ALA A 366 5.37 15.28 -5.59
CA ALA A 366 4.77 15.58 -6.89
C ALA A 366 5.46 16.79 -7.56
N LEU A 367 5.86 17.80 -6.77
CA LEU A 367 6.63 18.93 -7.26
C LEU A 367 8.01 18.50 -7.80
N VAL A 368 8.67 17.51 -7.19
CA VAL A 368 9.93 16.97 -7.73
C VAL A 368 9.74 16.35 -9.12
N LEU A 369 8.64 15.62 -9.33
CA LEU A 369 8.31 15.05 -10.64
C LEU A 369 7.95 16.13 -11.65
N TYR A 370 7.23 17.17 -11.23
CA TYR A 370 6.93 18.33 -12.07
C TYR A 370 8.23 19.08 -12.47
N ALA A 371 9.13 19.32 -11.53
CA ALA A 371 10.44 19.92 -11.81
C ALA A 371 11.29 19.05 -12.75
N LEU A 372 11.25 17.72 -12.59
CA LEU A 372 11.90 16.81 -13.52
C LEU A 372 11.29 16.92 -14.94
N ARG A 373 9.96 16.99 -15.06
CA ARG A 373 9.28 17.20 -16.35
C ARG A 373 9.74 18.50 -17.01
N GLU A 374 9.81 19.59 -16.28
CA GLU A 374 10.29 20.87 -16.80
C GLU A 374 11.77 20.82 -17.20
N GLU A 375 12.61 20.07 -16.46
CA GLU A 375 14.04 19.92 -16.74
C GLU A 375 14.33 19.07 -17.98
N VAL A 376 13.56 18.00 -18.22
CA VAL A 376 13.83 17.06 -19.34
C VAL A 376 12.88 17.22 -20.53
N GLY A 377 11.80 17.99 -20.37
CA GLY A 377 10.71 18.10 -21.33
C GLY A 377 9.71 16.94 -21.25
N GLU A 378 8.46 17.22 -21.65
CA GLU A 378 7.32 16.31 -21.52
C GLU A 378 7.55 14.94 -22.18
N ASP A 379 8.08 14.92 -23.40
CA ASP A 379 8.33 13.66 -24.12
C ASP A 379 9.34 12.75 -23.41
N ALA A 380 10.41 13.34 -22.86
CA ALA A 380 11.40 12.57 -22.12
C ALA A 380 10.83 12.09 -20.79
N PHE A 381 10.11 12.96 -20.08
CA PHE A 381 9.43 12.60 -18.83
C PHE A 381 8.43 11.45 -19.03
N ALA A 382 7.57 11.52 -20.04
CA ALA A 382 6.64 10.44 -20.34
C ALA A 382 7.35 9.11 -20.64
N ARG A 383 8.53 9.14 -21.30
CA ARG A 383 9.37 7.94 -21.48
C ARG A 383 9.99 7.45 -20.18
N ILE A 384 10.39 8.35 -19.27
CA ILE A 384 10.92 8.00 -17.95
C ILE A 384 9.86 7.25 -17.16
N GLU A 385 8.66 7.84 -17.02
CA GLU A 385 7.53 7.26 -16.27
C GLU A 385 7.16 5.87 -16.79
N ARG A 386 6.98 5.72 -18.11
CA ARG A 386 6.71 4.41 -18.74
C ARG A 386 7.84 3.41 -18.54
N SER A 387 9.08 3.86 -18.64
CA SER A 387 10.25 2.99 -18.46
C SER A 387 10.38 2.54 -17.01
N TRP A 388 10.06 3.40 -16.05
CA TRP A 388 10.06 3.09 -14.63
C TRP A 388 9.11 1.94 -14.31
N VAL A 389 7.83 2.10 -14.66
CA VAL A 389 6.78 1.11 -14.35
C VAL A 389 6.94 -0.18 -15.17
N THR A 390 7.55 -0.11 -16.36
CA THR A 390 7.83 -1.29 -17.18
C THR A 390 9.05 -2.07 -16.67
N ARG A 391 10.18 -1.39 -16.42
CA ARG A 391 11.45 -2.03 -16.04
C ARG A 391 11.37 -2.69 -14.67
N TYR A 392 10.68 -2.05 -13.74
CA TYR A 392 10.57 -2.51 -12.36
C TYR A 392 9.22 -3.15 -12.05
N ARG A 393 8.43 -3.53 -13.06
CA ARG A 393 7.16 -4.26 -12.87
C ARG A 393 7.35 -5.51 -12.01
N GLY A 394 6.57 -5.65 -10.95
CA GLY A 394 6.71 -6.73 -9.96
C GLY A 394 8.05 -6.70 -9.21
N ARG A 395 8.73 -5.55 -9.21
CA ARG A 395 10.02 -5.13 -8.60
C ARG A 395 9.91 -4.44 -7.25
N ALA A 396 10.87 -4.58 -6.35
CA ALA A 396 11.15 -3.54 -5.36
C ALA A 396 12.30 -2.67 -5.87
N ALA A 397 12.08 -1.36 -5.99
CA ALA A 397 13.02 -0.40 -6.52
C ALA A 397 13.09 0.85 -5.62
N GLY A 398 14.15 1.62 -5.73
CA GLY A 398 14.36 2.79 -4.86
C GLY A 398 14.95 3.98 -5.61
N THR A 399 15.21 5.06 -4.89
CA THR A 399 15.59 6.36 -5.46
C THR A 399 16.76 6.26 -6.43
N ALA A 400 17.82 5.53 -6.07
CA ALA A 400 18.99 5.36 -6.93
C ALA A 400 18.67 4.61 -8.25
N ASP A 401 17.66 3.72 -8.26
CA ASP A 401 17.22 3.06 -9.49
C ASP A 401 16.46 4.02 -10.41
N PHE A 402 15.60 4.87 -9.83
CA PHE A 402 14.85 5.88 -10.56
C PHE A 402 15.80 6.90 -11.18
N VAL A 403 16.74 7.45 -10.40
CA VAL A 403 17.75 8.42 -10.87
C VAL A 403 18.58 7.85 -12.03
N ARG A 404 19.05 6.60 -11.92
CA ARG A 404 19.79 5.93 -13.00
C ARG A 404 18.94 5.74 -14.25
N LEU A 405 17.69 5.32 -14.09
CA LEU A 405 16.77 5.13 -15.21
C LEU A 405 16.46 6.45 -15.90
N ALA A 406 16.13 7.49 -15.12
CA ALA A 406 15.84 8.82 -15.63
C ALA A 406 17.02 9.37 -16.42
N SER A 407 18.24 9.27 -15.87
CA SER A 407 19.47 9.69 -16.55
C SER A 407 19.71 8.95 -17.86
N GLY A 408 19.49 7.62 -17.86
CA GLY A 408 19.63 6.80 -19.06
C GLY A 408 18.63 7.16 -20.16
N VAL A 409 17.37 7.44 -19.79
CA VAL A 409 16.32 7.83 -20.75
C VAL A 409 16.53 9.26 -21.26
N ALA A 410 17.01 10.17 -20.42
CA ALA A 410 17.31 11.55 -20.78
C ALA A 410 18.62 11.71 -21.56
N GLY A 411 19.49 10.68 -21.57
CA GLY A 411 20.79 10.72 -22.26
C GLY A 411 21.84 11.61 -21.58
N ARG A 412 21.61 12.01 -20.33
CA ARG A 412 22.52 12.82 -19.52
C ARG A 412 22.40 12.48 -18.03
N ASP A 413 23.42 12.78 -17.26
CA ASP A 413 23.40 12.56 -15.82
C ASP A 413 22.43 13.55 -15.13
N LEU A 414 21.37 13.01 -14.53
CA LEU A 414 20.38 13.76 -13.76
C LEU A 414 20.61 13.65 -12.25
N ALA A 415 21.62 12.91 -11.79
CA ALA A 415 21.89 12.75 -10.37
C ALA A 415 22.12 14.10 -9.67
N PRO A 416 22.94 15.05 -10.17
CA PRO A 416 23.10 16.34 -9.50
C PRO A 416 21.83 17.18 -9.44
N PHE A 417 20.93 17.03 -10.40
CA PHE A 417 19.63 17.71 -10.39
C PHE A 417 18.72 17.11 -9.31
N LEU A 418 18.49 15.79 -9.39
CA LEU A 418 17.59 15.08 -8.47
C LEU A 418 18.11 15.07 -7.04
N ASP A 419 19.43 15.04 -6.82
CA ASP A 419 20.03 15.08 -5.48
C ASP A 419 19.59 16.34 -4.71
N ARG A 420 19.67 17.52 -5.34
CA ARG A 420 19.23 18.78 -4.72
C ARG A 420 17.73 18.79 -4.42
N TRP A 421 16.91 18.21 -5.30
CA TRP A 421 15.46 18.15 -5.07
C TRP A 421 15.09 17.13 -3.98
N LEU A 422 15.78 15.99 -3.90
CA LEU A 422 15.41 14.88 -3.03
C LEU A 422 16.05 14.93 -1.63
N TYR A 423 17.24 15.53 -1.52
CA TYR A 423 18.06 15.54 -0.30
C TYR A 423 18.50 16.96 0.11
N GLY A 424 18.28 17.98 -0.72
CA GLY A 424 18.64 19.35 -0.38
C GLY A 424 17.84 19.93 0.78
N ALA A 425 18.50 20.70 1.65
CA ALA A 425 17.85 21.43 2.74
C ALA A 425 16.89 22.53 2.25
N HIS A 426 17.18 23.11 1.08
CA HIS A 426 16.37 24.14 0.43
C HIS A 426 15.89 23.66 -0.94
N THR A 427 14.75 24.19 -1.36
CA THR A 427 14.14 23.92 -2.65
C THR A 427 14.96 24.60 -3.75
N PRO A 428 15.41 23.84 -4.76
CA PRO A 428 16.15 24.42 -5.87
C PRO A 428 15.29 25.38 -6.70
N PRO A 429 15.90 26.31 -7.47
CA PRO A 429 15.17 27.11 -8.44
C PRO A 429 14.36 26.22 -9.40
N MET A 430 13.09 26.58 -9.61
CA MET A 430 12.18 25.85 -10.49
C MET A 430 12.60 25.98 -11.96
N PRO A 431 12.87 24.88 -12.69
CA PRO A 431 13.07 24.92 -14.14
C PRO A 431 11.83 25.48 -14.84
N GLY A 432 12.02 26.31 -15.87
CA GLY A 432 10.92 26.94 -16.62
C GLY A 432 10.22 28.11 -15.92
N HIS A 433 10.37 28.27 -14.59
CA HIS A 433 9.63 29.26 -13.79
C HIS A 433 10.55 30.11 -12.89
N PRO A 434 11.39 31.00 -13.46
CA PRO A 434 12.33 31.82 -12.69
C PRO A 434 11.65 32.89 -11.82
N ASP A 435 10.34 33.08 -11.97
CA ASP A 435 9.50 33.99 -11.19
C ASP A 435 8.93 33.35 -9.91
N TRP A 436 8.94 32.02 -9.80
CA TRP A 436 8.45 31.33 -8.61
C TRP A 436 9.37 31.56 -7.41
N ARG A 437 8.79 31.69 -6.22
CA ARG A 437 9.50 31.96 -4.96
C ARG A 437 8.97 31.03 -3.88
N VAL A 438 9.88 30.57 -3.02
CA VAL A 438 9.53 29.90 -1.77
C VAL A 438 9.15 30.97 -0.75
N ASP A 439 8.18 30.66 0.10
CA ASP A 439 7.84 31.47 1.27
C ASP A 439 8.97 31.35 2.30
N PRO A 440 9.29 32.44 3.03
CA PRO A 440 10.22 32.36 4.15
C PRO A 440 9.78 31.32 5.17
N VAL A 441 10.75 30.55 5.68
CA VAL A 441 10.54 29.71 6.87
C VAL A 441 10.54 30.66 8.07
N ALA A 442 9.43 30.71 8.81
CA ALA A 442 9.40 31.42 10.08
C ALA A 442 10.19 30.59 11.10
N GLU A 443 11.16 31.20 11.77
CA GLU A 443 11.81 30.59 12.93
C GLU A 443 10.89 30.82 14.14
N ASP A 444 10.44 29.74 14.78
CA ASP A 444 9.65 29.76 16.02
C ASP A 444 10.48 30.17 17.25
#